data_AF-A0AA96TKS5-F1
#
_entry.id   AF-A0AA96TKS5-F1
#
_cell.length_a   1.000
_cell.length_b   1.000
_cell.length_c   1.000
_cell.angle_alpha   90.00
_cell.angle_beta   90.00
_cell.angle_gamma   90.00
#
_symmetry.space_group_name_H-M   'P 1'
#
loop_
_entity.id
_entity.type
_entity.pdbx_description
1 polymer ?
#
loop_
_entity_poly.entity_id
_entity_poly.type
_entity_poly.pdbx_seq_one_letter_code
_entity_poly.pdbx_strand_id
1 'polypeptide(L)'
;MTTAWRSTTAKRLRRVRWVMTVLFTATTAICIGTLATIALVNDERSRAQALDIELDRQVAGLSRVVYYDGDGNLHLEPLDVDALVSRTTLLHVWVRDDGAWVSRYAREVDNAKSEEKSELALVEQVRDLQYTVLGDGVMPGGAALRLAAAPVWNTTNQVAAYVVVAGDPAPGVAEHREYVMWTFWGCLAMLVLAAGAGHMLSYIGTRPAVRALEQEERFLAEAAHELRTPLATLRLIAEAGANDPARASASAVQVVGLVDRMAQLVTGLLARARVRNGTRQMEWLPLRLDQLVEEVVGEQLDDGRTVDVDLHPTIVEGDPVLLSQALRNLVDNAVKHGAQEDGRVRVEVRVSGGTVTVSDRGPGIDLADRDRVFDQWVTGSTTGTGIGLAIVRWVADLHRGSAKVVDSPLGGTTIELALPEVVA
;
A
#
# COMPACT_ATOMS: atom_id res chain seq x y z
N MET A 1 7.98 27.82 17.86
CA MET A 1 7.16 26.64 18.27
C MET A 1 6.88 25.64 17.14
N THR A 2 7.28 25.90 15.89
CA THR A 2 6.93 25.08 14.70
C THR A 2 7.87 23.89 14.43
N THR A 3 9.06 23.84 15.03
CA THR A 3 10.06 22.79 14.80
C THR A 3 9.87 21.53 15.66
N ALA A 4 9.32 21.65 16.86
CA ALA A 4 9.15 20.52 17.78
C ALA A 4 8.04 19.55 17.35
N TRP A 5 6.95 20.06 16.76
CA TRP A 5 5.77 19.26 16.37
C TRP A 5 5.97 18.44 15.08
N ARG A 6 6.74 18.96 14.10
CA ARG A 6 7.14 18.17 12.92
C ARG A 6 7.93 16.90 13.30
N SER A 7 8.60 16.92 14.45
CA SER A 7 9.37 15.77 14.92
C SER A 7 8.49 14.62 15.44
N THR A 8 7.31 14.90 16.02
CA THR A 8 6.46 13.88 16.63
C THR A 8 5.63 13.11 15.61
N THR A 9 5.06 13.80 14.61
CA THR A 9 4.27 13.17 13.54
C THR A 9 5.14 12.30 12.63
N ALA A 10 6.30 12.83 12.22
CA ALA A 10 7.26 12.08 11.42
C ALA A 10 7.81 10.84 12.15
N LYS A 11 8.03 10.92 13.47
CA LYS A 11 8.43 9.77 14.30
C LYS A 11 7.33 8.72 14.39
N ARG A 12 6.07 9.13 14.60
CA ARG A 12 4.91 8.21 14.62
C ARG A 12 4.76 7.48 13.29
N LEU A 13 4.89 8.19 12.18
CA LEU A 13 4.81 7.61 10.83
C LEU A 13 5.94 6.63 10.53
N ARG A 14 7.18 6.97 10.88
CA ARG A 14 8.30 6.04 10.77
C ARG A 14 8.09 4.80 11.63
N ARG A 15 7.53 4.96 12.84
CA ARG A 15 7.21 3.83 13.74
C ARG A 15 6.13 2.92 13.14
N VAL A 16 5.03 3.47 12.63
CA VAL A 16 3.97 2.67 11.98
C VAL A 16 4.52 1.92 10.77
N ARG A 17 5.33 2.60 9.94
CA ARG A 17 5.97 1.98 8.77
C ARG A 17 6.90 0.82 9.17
N TRP A 18 7.70 1.02 10.21
CA TRP A 18 8.59 -0.03 10.74
C TRP A 18 7.80 -1.21 11.30
N VAL A 19 6.75 -0.96 12.10
CA VAL A 19 5.91 -2.01 12.67
C VAL A 19 5.24 -2.83 11.58
N MET A 20 4.68 -2.20 10.55
CA MET A 20 4.04 -2.90 9.42
C MET A 20 5.05 -3.74 8.62
N THR A 21 6.25 -3.20 8.37
CA THR A 21 7.31 -3.95 7.67
C THR A 21 7.75 -5.17 8.49
N VAL A 22 7.94 -4.98 9.81
CA VAL A 22 8.32 -6.07 10.73
C VAL A 22 7.25 -7.14 10.81
N LEU A 23 5.97 -6.75 10.98
CA LEU A 23 4.87 -7.70 11.09
C LEU A 23 4.73 -8.55 9.82
N PHE A 24 4.75 -7.91 8.64
CA PHE A 24 4.69 -8.60 7.36
C PHE A 24 5.86 -9.56 7.17
N THR A 25 7.09 -9.09 7.42
CA THR A 25 8.30 -9.90 7.29
C THR A 25 8.29 -11.09 8.26
N ALA A 26 7.81 -10.88 9.49
CA ALA A 26 7.71 -11.93 10.50
C ALA A 26 6.68 -13.01 10.10
N THR A 27 5.50 -12.62 9.61
CA THR A 27 4.49 -13.57 9.11
C THR A 27 5.02 -14.38 7.93
N THR A 28 5.70 -13.72 6.98
CA THR A 28 6.33 -14.41 5.85
C THR A 28 7.44 -15.36 6.30
N ALA A 29 8.27 -14.96 7.26
CA ALA A 29 9.33 -15.81 7.81
C ALA A 29 8.78 -17.08 8.45
N ILE A 30 7.69 -16.96 9.22
CA ILE A 30 7.02 -18.12 9.84
C ILE A 30 6.52 -19.07 8.73
N CYS A 31 5.81 -18.55 7.73
CA CYS A 31 5.25 -19.37 6.65
C CYS A 31 6.34 -20.11 5.85
N ILE A 32 7.39 -19.39 5.43
CA ILE A 32 8.52 -19.97 4.69
C ILE A 32 9.24 -21.00 5.56
N GLY A 33 9.50 -20.71 6.83
CA GLY A 33 10.15 -21.64 7.75
C GLY A 33 9.35 -22.93 7.97
N THR A 34 8.02 -22.82 8.09
CA THR A 34 7.15 -24.00 8.21
C THR A 34 7.16 -24.84 6.94
N LEU A 35 7.03 -24.22 5.76
CA LEU A 35 7.06 -24.94 4.48
C LEU A 35 8.41 -25.61 4.22
N ALA A 36 9.51 -24.91 4.49
CA ALA A 36 10.86 -25.47 4.38
C ALA A 36 11.03 -26.68 5.30
N THR A 37 10.59 -26.59 6.55
CA THR A 37 10.65 -27.72 7.50
C THR A 37 9.87 -28.93 6.98
N ILE A 38 8.66 -28.74 6.44
CA ILE A 38 7.87 -29.83 5.86
C ILE A 38 8.59 -30.44 4.65
N ALA A 39 9.14 -29.60 3.76
CA ALA A 39 9.86 -30.06 2.57
C ALA A 39 11.09 -30.89 2.93
N LEU A 40 11.89 -30.45 3.91
CA LEU A 40 13.08 -31.16 4.36
C LEU A 40 12.75 -32.52 4.98
N VAL A 41 11.77 -32.58 5.87
CA VAL A 41 11.32 -33.86 6.48
C VAL A 41 10.75 -34.80 5.43
N ASN A 42 10.04 -34.26 4.43
CA ASN A 42 9.49 -35.06 3.34
C ASN A 42 10.59 -35.62 2.42
N ASP A 43 11.61 -34.84 2.10
CA ASP A 43 12.76 -35.29 1.31
C ASP A 43 13.53 -36.41 2.02
N GLU A 44 13.82 -36.24 3.32
CA GLU A 44 14.48 -37.27 4.14
C GLU A 44 13.70 -38.59 4.14
N ARG A 45 12.37 -38.52 4.39
CA ARG A 45 11.49 -39.70 4.36
C ARG A 45 11.41 -40.35 2.98
N SER A 46 11.29 -39.54 1.92
CA SER A 46 11.18 -40.04 0.55
C SER A 46 12.43 -40.81 0.14
N ARG A 47 13.62 -40.32 0.53
CA ARG A 47 14.90 -40.97 0.26
C ARG A 47 15.07 -42.27 1.02
N ALA A 48 14.71 -42.28 2.31
CA ALA A 48 14.72 -43.51 3.11
C ALA A 48 13.78 -44.57 2.51
N GLN A 49 12.57 -44.18 2.10
CA GLN A 49 11.62 -45.08 1.44
C GLN A 49 12.10 -45.57 0.08
N ALA A 50 12.75 -44.72 -0.72
CA ALA A 50 13.29 -45.11 -2.02
C ALA A 50 14.40 -46.18 -1.88
N LEU A 51 15.26 -46.04 -0.86
CA LEU A 51 16.27 -47.04 -0.55
C LEU A 51 15.63 -48.36 -0.09
N ASP A 52 14.62 -48.30 0.78
CA ASP A 52 13.88 -49.49 1.24
C ASP A 52 13.22 -50.25 0.08
N ILE A 53 12.56 -49.53 -0.83
CA ILE A 53 11.92 -50.13 -2.02
C ILE A 53 12.96 -50.76 -2.95
N GLU A 54 14.11 -50.11 -3.16
CA GLU A 54 15.17 -50.65 -4.00
C GLU A 54 15.76 -51.93 -3.38
N LEU A 55 16.03 -51.94 -2.08
CA LEU A 55 16.57 -53.11 -1.39
C LEU A 55 15.58 -54.27 -1.36
N ASP A 56 14.29 -54.02 -1.10
CA ASP A 56 13.24 -55.05 -1.17
C ASP A 56 13.16 -55.69 -2.56
N ARG A 57 13.22 -54.87 -3.61
CA ARG A 57 13.23 -55.36 -5.00
C ARG A 57 14.48 -56.17 -5.33
N GLN A 58 15.66 -55.74 -4.86
CA GLN A 58 16.92 -56.44 -5.08
C GLN A 58 16.93 -57.79 -4.37
N VAL A 59 16.61 -57.82 -3.07
CA VAL A 59 16.65 -59.04 -2.26
C VAL A 59 15.61 -60.07 -2.71
N ALA A 60 14.40 -59.63 -3.07
CA ALA A 60 13.35 -60.50 -3.57
C ALA A 60 13.64 -61.03 -4.99
N GLY A 61 14.40 -60.27 -5.80
CA GLY A 61 14.90 -60.73 -7.10
C GLY A 61 15.97 -61.81 -6.93
N LEU A 62 16.97 -61.53 -6.09
CA LEU A 62 18.09 -62.43 -5.84
C LEU A 62 17.67 -63.72 -5.13
N SER A 63 16.72 -63.67 -4.20
CA SER A 63 16.22 -64.87 -3.51
C SER A 63 15.47 -65.84 -4.42
N ARG A 64 14.95 -65.39 -5.58
CA ARG A 64 14.32 -66.26 -6.59
C ARG A 64 15.32 -66.94 -7.51
N VAL A 65 16.51 -66.37 -7.62
CA VAL A 65 17.58 -66.83 -8.51
C VAL A 65 18.46 -67.88 -7.79
N VAL A 66 18.49 -67.83 -6.46
CA VAL A 66 19.04 -68.88 -5.60
C VAL A 66 17.99 -69.97 -5.39
N TYR A 67 18.32 -71.23 -5.66
CA TYR A 67 17.38 -72.34 -5.52
C TYR A 67 18.05 -73.64 -5.08
N TYR A 68 17.23 -74.56 -4.56
CA TYR A 68 17.65 -75.93 -4.28
C TYR A 68 17.21 -76.87 -5.41
N ASP A 69 18.06 -77.78 -5.83
CA ASP A 69 17.69 -78.85 -6.76
C ASP A 69 16.86 -79.96 -6.07
N GLY A 70 16.45 -80.97 -6.85
CA GLY A 70 15.73 -82.14 -6.34
C GLY A 70 16.54 -83.03 -5.40
N ASP A 71 17.87 -82.92 -5.43
CA ASP A 71 18.80 -83.67 -4.60
C ASP A 71 19.17 -82.93 -3.29
N GLY A 72 18.67 -81.69 -3.12
CA GLY A 72 18.89 -80.86 -1.94
C GLY A 72 20.16 -80.00 -1.98
N ASN A 73 20.81 -79.86 -3.15
CA ASN A 73 21.97 -79.00 -3.33
C ASN A 73 21.54 -77.56 -3.60
N LEU A 74 22.23 -76.61 -2.96
CA LEU A 74 22.01 -75.18 -3.15
C LEU A 74 22.79 -74.67 -4.38
N HIS A 75 22.08 -74.08 -5.34
CA HIS A 75 22.66 -73.45 -6.51
C HIS A 75 22.83 -71.95 -6.32
N LEU A 76 24.07 -71.48 -6.54
CA LEU A 76 24.49 -70.09 -6.38
C LEU A 76 25.11 -69.52 -7.66
N GLU A 77 25.42 -70.37 -8.64
CA GLU A 77 26.03 -70.01 -9.92
C GLU A 77 25.23 -68.92 -10.67
N PRO A 78 23.88 -68.88 -10.61
CA PRO A 78 23.13 -67.80 -11.24
C PRO A 78 23.44 -66.40 -10.70
N LEU A 79 23.95 -66.27 -9.46
CA LEU A 79 24.34 -64.98 -8.88
C LEU A 79 25.56 -64.36 -9.59
N ASP A 80 26.44 -65.15 -10.19
CA ASP A 80 27.68 -64.64 -10.81
C ASP A 80 27.39 -63.77 -12.04
N VAL A 81 26.25 -63.98 -12.70
CA VAL A 81 25.85 -63.29 -13.93
C VAL A 81 24.64 -62.37 -13.76
N ASP A 82 24.01 -62.35 -12.59
CA ASP A 82 22.81 -61.55 -12.35
C ASP A 82 23.15 -60.05 -12.21
N ALA A 83 22.42 -59.22 -12.96
CA ALA A 83 22.64 -57.78 -12.99
C ALA A 83 22.35 -57.10 -11.64
N LEU A 84 21.47 -57.65 -10.80
CA LEU A 84 21.14 -57.10 -9.48
C LEU A 84 22.32 -57.16 -8.51
N VAL A 85 23.19 -58.18 -8.64
CA VAL A 85 24.38 -58.36 -7.80
C VAL A 85 25.38 -57.20 -8.01
N SER A 86 25.40 -56.58 -9.19
CA SER A 86 26.22 -55.39 -9.45
C SER A 86 25.70 -54.10 -8.79
N ARG A 87 24.44 -54.09 -8.33
CA ARG A 87 23.76 -52.92 -7.75
C ARG A 87 23.69 -52.96 -6.22
N THR A 88 24.07 -54.07 -5.60
CA THR A 88 24.13 -54.24 -4.14
C THR A 88 25.50 -53.84 -3.61
N THR A 89 25.52 -53.14 -2.48
CA THR A 89 26.77 -52.79 -1.78
C THR A 89 27.35 -54.00 -1.04
N LEU A 90 26.48 -54.86 -0.50
CA LEU A 90 26.81 -56.15 0.09
C LEU A 90 25.76 -57.18 -0.32
N LEU A 91 26.19 -58.42 -0.54
CA LEU A 91 25.32 -59.58 -0.77
C LEU A 91 25.91 -60.81 -0.08
N HIS A 92 25.19 -61.33 0.93
CA HIS A 92 25.52 -62.57 1.62
C HIS A 92 24.39 -63.60 1.49
N VAL A 93 24.74 -64.87 1.32
CA VAL A 93 23.78 -65.99 1.37
C VAL A 93 24.08 -66.87 2.57
N TRP A 94 23.20 -66.83 3.55
CA TRP A 94 23.31 -67.56 4.81
C TRP A 94 22.58 -68.89 4.73
N VAL A 95 23.27 -69.96 5.12
CA VAL A 95 22.74 -71.32 5.20
C VAL A 95 23.03 -71.88 6.58
N ARG A 96 22.17 -72.77 7.07
CA ARG A 96 22.40 -73.47 8.32
C ARG A 96 23.14 -74.78 8.06
N ASP A 97 24.35 -74.91 8.56
CA ASP A 97 25.22 -76.09 8.44
C ASP A 97 25.56 -76.63 9.83
N ASP A 98 25.22 -77.89 10.10
CA ASP A 98 25.37 -78.56 11.41
C ASP A 98 24.93 -77.71 12.63
N GLY A 99 23.82 -76.99 12.47
CA GLY A 99 23.24 -76.14 13.51
C GLY A 99 23.77 -74.71 13.60
N ALA A 100 24.91 -74.39 12.96
CA ALA A 100 25.52 -73.07 12.90
C ALA A 100 25.17 -72.33 11.59
N TRP A 101 25.14 -71.00 11.62
CA TRP A 101 25.00 -70.17 10.42
C TRP A 101 26.34 -70.04 9.70
N VAL A 102 26.35 -70.32 8.40
CA VAL A 102 27.54 -70.18 7.56
C VAL A 102 27.16 -69.39 6.30
N SER A 103 27.95 -68.37 5.98
CA SER A 103 27.83 -67.65 4.72
C SER A 103 28.44 -68.50 3.59
N ARG A 104 27.61 -68.93 2.63
CA ARG A 104 28.01 -69.77 1.50
C ARG A 104 28.36 -68.94 0.25
N TYR A 105 27.93 -67.69 0.21
CA TYR A 105 28.29 -66.72 -0.82
C TYR A 105 28.45 -65.35 -0.16
N ALA A 106 29.53 -64.65 -0.49
CA ALA A 106 29.74 -63.29 -0.01
C ALA A 106 30.34 -62.41 -1.10
N ARG A 107 29.70 -61.25 -1.34
CA ARG A 107 30.23 -60.17 -2.17
C ARG A 107 30.09 -58.86 -1.44
N GLU A 108 31.22 -58.17 -1.25
CA GLU A 108 31.30 -56.88 -0.57
C GLU A 108 31.95 -55.86 -1.53
N VAL A 109 31.29 -54.74 -1.77
CA VAL A 109 31.82 -53.63 -2.58
C VAL A 109 32.47 -52.60 -1.66
N ASP A 110 33.62 -52.05 -2.04
CA ASP A 110 34.36 -51.03 -1.27
C ASP A 110 34.62 -51.38 0.21
N ASN A 111 34.87 -52.67 0.48
CA ASN A 111 35.09 -53.20 1.83
C ASN A 111 33.88 -52.99 2.77
N ALA A 112 32.68 -52.88 2.20
CA ALA A 112 31.46 -52.74 2.94
C ALA A 112 31.13 -54.05 3.66
N LYS A 113 31.72 -54.21 4.84
CA LYS A 113 31.41 -55.28 5.78
C LYS A 113 30.24 -54.82 6.63
N SER A 114 29.25 -55.66 6.83
CA SER A 114 28.28 -55.49 7.90
C SER A 114 28.73 -56.29 9.12
N GLU A 115 28.36 -55.84 10.32
CA GLU A 115 28.49 -56.68 11.51
C GLU A 115 27.63 -57.95 11.32
N GLU A 116 28.28 -59.12 11.35
CA GLU A 116 27.62 -60.43 11.23
C GLU A 116 26.40 -60.56 12.16
N LYS A 117 26.49 -59.99 13.37
CA LYS A 117 25.40 -59.94 14.34
C LYS A 117 24.14 -59.26 13.80
N SER A 118 24.27 -58.18 13.03
CA SER A 118 23.14 -57.42 12.47
C SER A 118 22.47 -58.20 11.34
N GLU A 119 23.25 -58.87 10.49
CA GLU A 119 22.71 -59.75 9.44
C GLU A 119 21.98 -60.96 10.03
N LEU A 120 22.58 -61.62 11.01
CA LEU A 120 21.99 -62.79 11.67
C LEU A 120 20.69 -62.41 12.42
N ALA A 121 20.63 -61.23 13.03
CA ALA A 121 19.40 -60.72 13.64
C ALA A 121 18.27 -60.52 12.61
N LEU A 122 18.59 -60.06 11.39
CA LEU A 122 17.61 -60.00 10.30
C LEU A 122 17.21 -61.41 9.83
N VAL A 123 18.17 -62.32 9.68
CA VAL A 123 17.91 -63.71 9.27
C VAL A 123 16.98 -64.42 10.26
N GLU A 124 17.16 -64.22 11.55
CA GLU A 124 16.26 -64.74 12.59
C GLU A 124 14.84 -64.17 12.47
N GLN A 125 14.70 -62.86 12.20
CA GLN A 125 13.38 -62.25 11.98
C GLN A 125 12.71 -62.82 10.72
N VAL A 126 13.45 -62.96 9.62
CA VAL A 126 12.93 -63.56 8.37
C VAL A 126 12.53 -65.01 8.60
N ARG A 127 13.26 -65.77 9.42
CA ARG A 127 12.91 -67.15 9.76
C ARG A 127 11.54 -67.24 10.44
N ASP A 128 11.28 -66.36 11.40
CA ASP A 128 10.03 -66.35 12.16
C ASP A 128 8.85 -65.85 11.32
N LEU A 129 9.12 -64.87 10.46
CA LEU A 129 8.11 -64.14 9.69
C LEU A 129 7.83 -64.73 8.30
N GLN A 130 8.82 -65.43 7.72
CA GLN A 130 8.78 -66.02 6.37
C GLN A 130 8.52 -65.04 5.21
N TYR A 131 8.81 -63.74 5.39
CA TYR A 131 8.78 -62.71 4.36
C TYR A 131 10.02 -61.81 4.44
N THR A 132 10.22 -60.94 3.45
CA THR A 132 11.36 -60.02 3.41
C THR A 132 11.35 -59.03 4.58
N VAL A 133 12.45 -58.93 5.32
CA VAL A 133 12.58 -57.99 6.44
C VAL A 133 13.66 -56.96 6.13
N LEU A 134 13.36 -55.70 6.42
CA LEU A 134 14.28 -54.57 6.36
C LEU A 134 14.80 -54.26 7.75
N GLY A 135 16.05 -53.80 7.86
CA GLY A 135 16.63 -53.38 9.12
C GLY A 135 17.88 -52.55 8.95
N ASP A 136 18.43 -52.09 10.06
CA ASP A 136 19.61 -51.23 10.08
C ASP A 136 20.87 -52.05 10.39
N GLY A 137 21.94 -51.75 9.67
CA GLY A 137 23.27 -52.30 9.86
C GLY A 137 24.28 -51.20 10.13
N VAL A 138 25.46 -51.59 10.61
CA VAL A 138 26.58 -50.68 10.79
C VAL A 138 27.82 -51.37 10.24
N MET A 139 28.65 -50.62 9.53
CA MET A 139 29.95 -51.08 9.09
C MET A 139 30.93 -51.12 10.26
N PRO A 140 31.99 -51.95 10.25
CA PRO A 140 33.04 -51.93 11.26
C PRO A 140 33.66 -50.54 11.53
N GLY A 141 33.58 -49.63 10.56
CA GLY A 141 34.00 -48.22 10.69
C GLY A 141 32.95 -47.25 11.25
N GLY A 142 31.77 -47.73 11.67
CA GLY A 142 30.69 -46.94 12.24
C GLY A 142 29.73 -46.30 11.24
N ALA A 143 29.93 -46.49 9.93
CA ALA A 143 29.01 -45.99 8.91
C ALA A 143 27.70 -46.80 8.90
N ALA A 144 26.56 -46.13 8.79
CA ALA A 144 25.27 -46.78 8.73
C ALA A 144 25.07 -47.51 7.39
N LEU A 145 24.43 -48.68 7.44
CA LEU A 145 23.99 -49.46 6.30
C LEU A 145 22.49 -49.74 6.44
N ARG A 146 21.79 -49.83 5.31
CA ARG A 146 20.43 -50.36 5.30
C ARG A 146 20.46 -51.78 4.77
N LEU A 147 19.89 -52.72 5.52
CA LEU A 147 19.89 -54.15 5.23
C LEU A 147 18.50 -54.62 4.82
N ALA A 148 18.44 -55.58 3.90
CA ALA A 148 17.24 -56.34 3.59
C ALA A 148 17.56 -57.83 3.51
N ALA A 149 16.69 -58.67 4.07
CA ALA A 149 16.88 -60.11 4.09
C ALA A 149 15.62 -60.82 3.57
N ALA A 150 15.77 -61.80 2.69
CA ALA A 150 14.67 -62.59 2.16
C ALA A 150 14.93 -64.10 2.29
N PRO A 151 13.88 -64.90 2.52
CA PRO A 151 14.01 -66.35 2.62
C PRO A 151 14.17 -67.00 1.24
N VAL A 152 14.87 -68.13 1.21
CA VAL A 152 14.97 -69.04 0.06
C VAL A 152 14.37 -70.38 0.46
N TRP A 153 13.41 -70.83 -0.32
CA TRP A 153 12.70 -72.08 -0.08
C TRP A 153 13.38 -73.24 -0.80
N ASN A 154 13.43 -74.39 -0.13
CA ASN A 154 13.82 -75.64 -0.76
C ASN A 154 12.63 -76.29 -1.50
N THR A 155 12.89 -77.44 -2.12
CA THR A 155 11.89 -78.23 -2.85
C THR A 155 10.77 -78.78 -1.96
N THR A 156 10.94 -78.81 -0.63
CA THR A 156 9.92 -79.20 0.36
C THR A 156 9.15 -78.02 0.96
N ASN A 157 9.29 -76.82 0.39
CA ASN A 157 8.64 -75.59 0.80
C ASN A 157 9.00 -75.14 2.23
N GLN A 158 10.22 -75.46 2.67
CA GLN A 158 10.81 -75.00 3.92
C GLN A 158 11.90 -73.96 3.63
N VAL A 159 12.02 -72.94 4.49
CA VAL A 159 13.09 -71.95 4.36
C VAL A 159 14.42 -72.61 4.73
N ALA A 160 15.34 -72.69 3.78
CA ALA A 160 16.61 -73.41 3.92
C ALA A 160 17.84 -72.51 3.73
N ALA A 161 17.69 -71.36 3.07
CA ALA A 161 18.73 -70.32 3.00
C ALA A 161 18.10 -68.92 3.09
N TYR A 162 18.94 -67.91 3.28
CA TYR A 162 18.55 -66.52 3.40
C TYR A 162 19.49 -65.65 2.58
N VAL A 163 18.93 -64.78 1.75
CA VAL A 163 19.70 -63.78 1.00
C VAL A 163 19.64 -62.47 1.78
N VAL A 164 20.79 -61.90 2.07
CA VAL A 164 20.93 -60.60 2.75
C VAL A 164 21.64 -59.65 1.80
N VAL A 165 21.05 -58.48 1.55
CA VAL A 165 21.66 -57.39 0.80
C VAL A 165 21.79 -56.15 1.66
N ALA A 166 22.79 -55.31 1.36
CA ALA A 166 22.90 -53.98 1.95
C ALA A 166 22.97 -52.89 0.87
N GLY A 167 22.46 -51.72 1.23
CA GLY A 167 22.63 -50.47 0.49
C GLY A 167 23.24 -49.38 1.37
N ASP A 168 24.07 -48.54 0.76
CA ASP A 168 24.68 -47.38 1.41
C ASP A 168 23.72 -46.18 1.41
N PRO A 169 23.31 -45.64 2.57
CA PRO A 169 22.50 -44.42 2.65
C PRO A 169 23.30 -43.13 2.36
N ALA A 170 24.64 -43.16 2.34
CA ALA A 170 25.49 -41.96 2.22
C ALA A 170 25.23 -41.11 0.97
N PRO A 171 25.00 -41.67 -0.24
CA PRO A 171 24.65 -40.87 -1.42
C PRO A 171 23.35 -40.07 -1.21
N GLY A 172 22.33 -40.71 -0.61
CA GLY A 172 21.07 -40.04 -0.28
C GLY A 172 21.24 -38.92 0.74
N VAL A 173 22.12 -39.11 1.73
CA VAL A 173 22.46 -38.09 2.74
C VAL A 173 23.22 -36.91 2.13
N ALA A 174 24.15 -37.16 1.19
CA ALA A 174 24.88 -36.11 0.49
C ALA A 174 23.97 -35.25 -0.37
N GLU A 175 23.08 -35.87 -1.14
CA GLU A 175 22.06 -35.17 -1.93
C GLU A 175 21.07 -34.40 -1.04
N HIS A 176 20.65 -34.96 0.09
CA HIS A 176 19.83 -34.26 1.07
C HIS A 176 20.52 -33.00 1.60
N ARG A 177 21.82 -33.06 1.89
CA ARG A 177 22.59 -31.89 2.34
C ARG A 177 22.63 -30.78 1.28
N GLU A 178 22.78 -31.14 0.00
CA GLU A 178 22.70 -30.17 -1.09
C GLU A 178 21.30 -29.55 -1.18
N TYR A 179 20.26 -30.37 -1.07
CA TYR A 179 18.87 -29.90 -1.05
C TYR A 179 18.60 -28.94 0.13
N VAL A 180 19.11 -29.24 1.33
CA VAL A 180 19.05 -28.37 2.51
C VAL A 180 19.70 -27.01 2.23
N MET A 181 20.88 -27.01 1.62
CA MET A 181 21.62 -25.79 1.30
C MET A 181 20.83 -24.90 0.33
N TRP A 182 20.32 -25.47 -0.76
CA TRP A 182 19.51 -24.74 -1.74
C TRP A 182 18.20 -24.22 -1.15
N THR A 183 17.53 -25.02 -0.32
CA THR A 183 16.31 -24.62 0.38
C THR A 183 16.59 -23.43 1.29
N PHE A 184 17.70 -23.45 2.04
CA PHE A 184 18.11 -22.35 2.91
C PHE A 184 18.34 -21.05 2.13
N TRP A 185 19.14 -21.09 1.06
CA TRP A 185 19.42 -19.90 0.24
C TRP A 185 18.17 -19.37 -0.46
N GLY A 186 17.29 -20.26 -0.94
CA GLY A 186 16.00 -19.90 -1.52
C GLY A 186 15.08 -19.18 -0.52
N CYS A 187 14.98 -19.71 0.71
CA CYS A 187 14.21 -19.09 1.79
C CYS A 187 14.75 -17.71 2.16
N LEU A 188 16.08 -17.56 2.25
CA LEU A 188 16.73 -16.28 2.55
C LEU A 188 16.45 -15.24 1.45
N ALA A 189 16.55 -15.63 0.18
CA ALA A 189 16.25 -14.76 -0.94
C ALA A 189 14.78 -14.29 -0.94
N MET A 190 13.83 -15.20 -0.71
CA MET A 190 12.41 -14.85 -0.58
C MET A 190 12.15 -13.90 0.58
N LEU A 191 12.83 -14.07 1.72
CA LEU A 191 12.69 -13.17 2.87
C LEU A 191 13.16 -11.75 2.57
N VAL A 192 14.30 -11.61 1.90
CA VAL A 192 14.83 -10.30 1.49
C VAL A 192 13.87 -9.61 0.52
N LEU A 193 13.34 -10.35 -0.47
CA LEU A 193 12.36 -9.82 -1.43
C LEU A 193 11.05 -9.40 -0.73
N ALA A 194 10.54 -10.21 0.19
CA ALA A 194 9.33 -9.90 0.95
C ALA A 194 9.50 -8.66 1.82
N ALA A 195 10.65 -8.52 2.50
CA ALA A 195 10.96 -7.33 3.30
C ALA A 195 11.03 -6.07 2.42
N GLY A 196 11.67 -6.16 1.25
CA GLY A 196 11.74 -5.06 0.28
C GLY A 196 10.37 -4.66 -0.25
N ALA A 197 9.56 -5.62 -0.68
CA ALA A 197 8.20 -5.40 -1.15
C ALA A 197 7.31 -4.81 -0.05
N GLY A 198 7.35 -5.36 1.16
CA GLY A 198 6.61 -4.85 2.32
C GLY A 198 6.97 -3.40 2.64
N HIS A 199 8.26 -3.05 2.57
CA HIS A 199 8.71 -1.66 2.75
C HIS A 199 8.15 -0.72 1.67
N MET A 200 8.17 -1.15 0.41
CA MET A 200 7.69 -0.36 -0.73
C MET A 200 6.17 -0.17 -0.69
N LEU A 201 5.40 -1.22 -0.41
CA LEU A 201 3.94 -1.15 -0.25
C LEU A 201 3.54 -0.25 0.93
N SER A 202 4.22 -0.38 2.07
CA SER A 202 4.00 0.49 3.22
C SER A 202 4.30 1.95 2.89
N TYR A 203 5.32 2.20 2.08
CA TYR A 203 5.66 3.54 1.62
C TYR A 203 4.60 4.15 0.70
N ILE A 204 4.10 3.38 -0.28
CA ILE A 204 3.06 3.84 -1.22
C ILE A 204 1.74 4.10 -0.48
N GLY A 205 1.33 3.21 0.43
CA GLY A 205 0.06 3.33 1.15
C GLY A 205 0.00 4.47 2.16
N THR A 206 1.11 4.81 2.82
CA THR A 206 1.13 5.87 3.85
C THR A 206 1.31 7.27 3.28
N ARG A 207 1.95 7.43 2.11
CA ARG A 207 2.17 8.72 1.43
C ARG A 207 0.93 9.61 1.30
N PRO A 208 -0.22 9.13 0.77
CA PRO A 208 -1.39 9.99 0.58
C PRO A 208 -1.97 10.47 1.92
N ALA A 209 -2.06 9.59 2.92
CA ALA A 209 -2.57 9.95 4.25
C ALA A 209 -1.72 11.03 4.93
N VAL A 210 -0.39 10.95 4.80
CA VAL A 210 0.51 11.97 5.36
C VAL A 210 0.36 13.31 4.67
N ARG A 211 0.30 13.30 3.34
CA ARG A 211 0.12 14.54 2.56
C ARG A 211 -1.21 15.21 2.90
N ALA A 212 -2.27 14.44 3.07
CA ALA A 212 -3.57 14.97 3.49
C ALA A 212 -3.50 15.62 4.88
N LEU A 213 -2.88 14.95 5.85
CA LEU A 213 -2.72 15.47 7.21
C LEU A 213 -1.87 16.77 7.24
N GLU A 214 -0.77 16.80 6.50
CA GLU A 214 0.08 18.00 6.40
C GLU A 214 -0.66 19.19 5.75
N GLN A 215 -1.51 18.93 4.76
CA GLN A 215 -2.34 19.96 4.12
C GLN A 215 -3.43 20.47 5.07
N GLU A 216 -4.03 19.60 5.86
CA GLU A 216 -5.01 19.96 6.89
C GLU A 216 -4.38 20.83 7.98
N GLU A 217 -3.22 20.44 8.51
CA GLU A 217 -2.49 21.23 9.52
C GLU A 217 -2.12 22.62 8.99
N ARG A 218 -1.62 22.73 7.75
CA ARG A 218 -1.29 24.04 7.14
C ARG A 218 -2.52 24.92 7.02
N PHE A 219 -3.64 24.35 6.59
CA PHE A 219 -4.88 25.10 6.48
C PHE A 219 -5.43 25.57 7.82
N LEU A 220 -5.40 24.73 8.85
CA LEU A 220 -5.82 25.13 10.18
C LEU A 220 -4.91 26.24 10.72
N ALA A 221 -3.60 26.16 10.46
CA ALA A 221 -2.66 27.20 10.84
C ALA A 221 -2.91 28.52 10.09
N GLU A 222 -3.17 28.46 8.78
CA GLU A 222 -3.58 29.61 7.96
C GLU A 222 -4.88 30.21 8.51
N ALA A 223 -5.96 29.43 8.62
CA ALA A 223 -7.25 29.89 9.14
C ALA A 223 -7.14 30.53 10.54
N ALA A 224 -6.36 29.93 11.45
CA ALA A 224 -6.14 30.50 12.77
C ALA A 224 -5.39 31.83 12.73
N HIS A 225 -4.44 31.98 11.79
CA HIS A 225 -3.74 33.24 11.57
C HIS A 225 -4.68 34.30 10.99
N GLU A 226 -5.47 33.94 9.97
CA GLU A 226 -6.44 34.81 9.31
C GLU A 226 -7.53 35.32 10.28
N LEU A 227 -7.93 34.52 11.26
CA LEU A 227 -8.90 34.92 12.28
C LEU A 227 -8.31 35.75 13.42
N ARG A 228 -7.02 35.57 13.75
CA ARG A 228 -6.38 36.27 14.88
C ARG A 228 -6.26 37.78 14.65
N THR A 229 -5.94 38.18 13.43
CA THR A 229 -5.77 39.59 13.04
C THR A 229 -7.06 40.42 13.22
N PRO A 230 -8.21 40.06 12.61
CA PRO A 230 -9.44 40.81 12.81
C PRO A 230 -9.94 40.75 14.25
N LEU A 231 -9.69 39.67 14.99
CA LEU A 231 -10.07 39.56 16.40
C LEU A 231 -9.26 40.52 17.29
N ALA A 232 -7.97 40.74 16.99
CA ALA A 232 -7.17 41.76 17.66
C ALA A 232 -7.68 43.18 17.37
N THR A 233 -8.05 43.46 16.11
CA THR A 233 -8.65 44.74 15.72
C THR A 233 -10.00 44.98 16.37
N LEU A 234 -10.85 43.94 16.46
CA LEU A 234 -12.17 44.01 17.10
C LEU A 234 -12.04 44.38 18.57
N ARG A 235 -11.08 43.76 19.26
CA ARG A 235 -10.77 44.09 20.65
C ARG A 235 -10.36 45.55 20.81
N LEU A 236 -9.47 46.05 19.95
CA LEU A 236 -8.98 47.43 20.04
C LEU A 236 -10.09 48.46 19.81
N ILE A 237 -10.97 48.23 18.83
CA ILE A 237 -12.12 49.13 18.54
C ILE A 237 -13.13 49.09 19.70
N ALA A 238 -13.42 47.90 20.23
CA ALA A 238 -14.33 47.76 21.37
C ALA A 238 -13.78 48.45 22.63
N GLU A 239 -12.48 48.31 22.93
CA GLU A 239 -11.82 48.99 24.05
C GLU A 239 -11.85 50.53 23.86
N ALA A 240 -11.65 51.03 22.64
CA ALA A 240 -11.73 52.45 22.35
C ALA A 240 -13.13 53.04 22.59
N GLY A 241 -14.20 52.32 22.20
CA GLY A 241 -15.57 52.74 22.44
C GLY A 241 -16.01 52.64 23.90
N ALA A 242 -15.46 51.70 24.67
CA ALA A 242 -15.73 51.56 26.10
C ALA A 242 -15.10 52.69 26.93
N ASN A 243 -13.94 53.21 26.50
CA ASN A 243 -13.20 54.24 27.21
C ASN A 243 -13.68 55.68 26.91
N ASP A 244 -14.41 55.89 25.82
CA ASP A 244 -14.90 57.21 25.40
C ASP A 244 -16.38 57.16 24.95
N PRO A 245 -17.32 57.67 25.78
CA PRO A 245 -18.75 57.69 25.47
C PRO A 245 -19.09 58.42 24.17
N ALA A 246 -18.28 59.41 23.74
CA ALA A 246 -18.49 60.13 22.49
C ALA A 246 -18.17 59.27 21.25
N ARG A 247 -17.31 58.24 21.41
CA ARG A 247 -16.92 57.30 20.36
C ARG A 247 -17.67 55.97 20.42
N ALA A 248 -18.49 55.74 21.45
CA ALA A 248 -19.20 54.48 21.66
C ALA A 248 -20.09 54.09 20.46
N SER A 249 -20.88 55.02 19.94
CA SER A 249 -21.75 54.76 18.77
C SER A 249 -20.95 54.44 17.50
N ALA A 250 -19.91 55.21 17.19
CA ALA A 250 -19.05 54.96 16.04
C ALA A 250 -18.29 53.63 16.16
N SER A 251 -17.82 53.30 17.36
CA SER A 251 -17.12 52.05 17.64
C SER A 251 -18.05 50.84 17.52
N ALA A 252 -19.31 50.95 17.96
CA ALA A 252 -20.32 49.90 17.80
C ALA A 252 -20.58 49.57 16.32
N VAL A 253 -20.73 50.59 15.46
CA VAL A 253 -20.89 50.40 14.01
C VAL A 253 -19.65 49.72 13.39
N GLN A 254 -18.44 50.12 13.81
CA GLN A 254 -17.20 49.50 13.33
C GLN A 254 -17.04 48.05 13.80
N VAL A 255 -17.45 47.72 15.03
CA VAL A 255 -17.46 46.36 15.56
C VAL A 255 -18.44 45.48 14.79
N VAL A 256 -19.68 45.93 14.57
CA VAL A 256 -20.69 45.19 13.78
C VAL A 256 -20.14 44.90 12.38
N GLY A 257 -19.63 45.93 11.71
CA GLY A 257 -18.98 45.74 10.41
C GLY A 257 -17.81 44.75 10.47
N LEU A 258 -17.00 44.73 11.55
CA LEU A 258 -15.91 43.77 11.68
C LEU A 258 -16.38 42.33 11.94
N VAL A 259 -17.49 42.16 12.66
CA VAL A 259 -18.12 40.86 12.87
C VAL A 259 -18.67 40.31 11.55
N ASP A 260 -19.36 41.13 10.75
CA ASP A 260 -19.86 40.72 9.44
C ASP A 260 -18.71 40.31 8.51
N ARG A 261 -17.59 41.05 8.56
CA ARG A 261 -16.35 40.71 7.84
C ARG A 261 -15.75 39.38 8.29
N MET A 262 -15.74 39.09 9.60
CA MET A 262 -15.30 37.80 10.12
C MET A 262 -16.25 36.66 9.71
N ALA A 263 -17.56 36.90 9.64
CA ALA A 263 -18.54 35.93 9.18
C ALA A 263 -18.34 35.55 7.69
N GLN A 264 -18.02 36.54 6.85
CA GLN A 264 -17.64 36.29 5.44
C GLN A 264 -16.35 35.48 5.32
N LEU A 265 -15.33 35.77 6.15
CA LEU A 265 -14.08 34.99 6.23
C LEU A 265 -14.33 33.53 6.58
N VAL A 266 -15.11 33.27 7.63
CA VAL A 266 -15.46 31.91 8.05
C VAL A 266 -16.22 31.19 6.95
N THR A 267 -17.14 31.86 6.26
CA THR A 267 -17.89 31.29 5.12
C THR A 267 -16.94 30.90 3.98
N GLY A 268 -15.97 31.76 3.62
CA GLY A 268 -14.96 31.47 2.61
C GLY A 268 -14.03 30.30 2.99
N LEU A 269 -13.55 30.26 4.23
CA LEU A 269 -12.73 29.17 4.76
C LEU A 269 -13.48 27.84 4.74
N LEU A 270 -14.76 27.84 5.13
CA LEU A 270 -15.62 26.65 5.10
C LEU A 270 -15.89 26.18 3.67
N ALA A 271 -16.15 27.08 2.73
CA ALA A 271 -16.31 26.73 1.33
C ALA A 271 -15.04 26.06 0.77
N ARG A 272 -13.87 26.64 1.03
CA ARG A 272 -12.57 26.10 0.61
C ARG A 272 -12.26 24.75 1.26
N ALA A 273 -12.58 24.58 2.55
CA ALA A 273 -12.42 23.30 3.25
C ALA A 273 -13.31 22.19 2.68
N ARG A 274 -14.57 22.51 2.35
CA ARG A 274 -15.52 21.54 1.77
C ARG A 274 -15.12 21.06 0.37
N VAL A 275 -14.61 21.97 -0.46
CA VAL A 275 -14.09 21.62 -1.79
C VAL A 275 -12.84 20.74 -1.67
N ARG A 276 -11.90 21.09 -0.78
CA ARG A 276 -10.65 20.32 -0.62
C ARG A 276 -10.88 18.92 -0.06
N ASN A 277 -11.80 18.76 0.89
CA ASN A 277 -12.10 17.47 1.51
C ASN A 277 -13.04 16.60 0.65
N GLY A 278 -13.46 17.08 -0.53
CA GLY A 278 -14.42 16.39 -1.39
C GLY A 278 -15.81 16.21 -0.75
N THR A 279 -16.07 16.86 0.39
CA THR A 279 -17.34 16.75 1.13
C THR A 279 -18.46 17.59 0.53
N ARG A 280 -18.11 18.58 -0.31
CA ARG A 280 -19.04 19.21 -1.25
C ARG A 280 -18.54 18.90 -2.66
N GLN A 281 -19.25 18.02 -3.37
CA GLN A 281 -19.10 17.95 -4.82
C GLN A 281 -19.57 19.28 -5.40
N MET A 282 -18.75 19.90 -6.25
CA MET A 282 -19.22 21.01 -7.07
C MET A 282 -20.35 20.50 -7.96
N GLU A 283 -21.46 21.21 -7.93
CA GLU A 283 -22.59 20.91 -8.79
C GLU A 283 -22.40 21.68 -10.09
N TRP A 284 -21.81 21.02 -11.09
CA TRP A 284 -21.63 21.60 -12.41
C TRP A 284 -22.96 21.57 -13.16
N LEU A 285 -23.63 22.70 -13.21
CA LEU A 285 -24.91 22.86 -13.88
C LEU A 285 -24.78 23.86 -15.03
N PRO A 286 -25.40 23.60 -16.19
CA PRO A 286 -25.58 24.63 -17.19
C PRO A 286 -26.53 25.69 -16.62
N LEU A 287 -26.07 26.92 -16.52
CA LEU A 287 -26.82 28.04 -15.96
C LEU A 287 -26.77 29.27 -16.85
N ARG A 288 -27.86 30.04 -16.82
CA ARG A 288 -27.98 31.33 -17.48
C ARG A 288 -27.26 32.39 -16.66
N LEU A 289 -26.04 32.73 -17.08
CA LEU A 289 -25.18 33.69 -16.38
C LEU A 289 -25.85 35.06 -16.27
N ASP A 290 -26.59 35.46 -17.30
CA ASP A 290 -27.39 36.67 -17.33
C ASP A 290 -28.47 36.69 -16.24
N GLN A 291 -29.22 35.58 -16.06
CA GLN A 291 -30.25 35.48 -15.01
C GLN A 291 -29.64 35.48 -13.61
N LEU A 292 -28.48 34.83 -13.43
CA LEU A 292 -27.78 34.81 -12.16
C LEU A 292 -27.30 36.21 -11.75
N VAL A 293 -26.80 36.98 -12.72
CA VAL A 293 -26.39 38.37 -12.52
C VAL A 293 -27.61 39.25 -12.20
N GLU A 294 -28.72 39.07 -12.91
CA GLU A 294 -29.97 39.78 -12.65
C GLU A 294 -30.46 39.57 -11.21
N GLU A 295 -30.48 38.32 -10.73
CA GLU A 295 -30.86 37.98 -9.37
C GLU A 295 -29.96 38.67 -8.33
N VAL A 296 -28.63 38.56 -8.50
CA VAL A 296 -27.66 39.15 -7.58
C VAL A 296 -27.73 40.68 -7.55
N VAL A 297 -27.94 41.32 -8.71
CA VAL A 297 -28.10 42.78 -8.77
C VAL A 297 -29.42 43.20 -8.12
N GLY A 298 -30.50 42.43 -8.34
CA GLY A 298 -31.81 42.70 -7.74
C GLY A 298 -31.79 42.72 -6.21
N GLU A 299 -30.98 41.88 -5.58
CA GLU A 299 -30.79 41.86 -4.12
C GLU A 299 -30.04 43.09 -3.56
N GLN A 300 -29.34 43.86 -4.40
CA GLN A 300 -28.44 44.95 -4.00
C GLN A 300 -29.03 46.35 -4.21
N LEU A 301 -30.26 46.42 -4.73
CA LEU A 301 -30.99 47.66 -4.99
C LEU A 301 -31.67 48.18 -3.70
N ASP A 302 -30.94 48.96 -2.91
CA ASP A 302 -31.48 49.74 -1.78
C ASP A 302 -31.53 51.26 -2.10
N ASP A 303 -32.39 51.99 -1.36
CA ASP A 303 -32.73 53.41 -1.53
C ASP A 303 -31.49 54.31 -1.78
N GLY A 304 -31.33 54.78 -3.02
CA GLY A 304 -30.33 55.77 -3.43
C GLY A 304 -29.22 55.27 -4.38
N ARG A 305 -29.22 54.00 -4.78
CA ARG A 305 -28.22 53.41 -5.69
C ARG A 305 -28.84 53.09 -7.06
N THR A 306 -28.08 53.30 -8.14
CA THR A 306 -28.47 52.92 -9.50
C THR A 306 -27.48 51.91 -10.07
N VAL A 307 -27.97 50.73 -10.44
CA VAL A 307 -27.18 49.71 -11.15
C VAL A 307 -27.77 49.55 -12.54
N ASP A 308 -27.02 49.96 -13.55
CA ASP A 308 -27.39 49.79 -14.96
C ASP A 308 -26.91 48.40 -15.42
N VAL A 309 -27.81 47.61 -15.98
CA VAL A 309 -27.53 46.21 -16.35
C VAL A 309 -27.71 46.01 -17.85
N ASP A 310 -26.69 45.44 -18.50
CA ASP A 310 -26.65 45.10 -19.92
C ASP A 310 -26.42 43.59 -20.09
N LEU A 311 -27.51 42.84 -20.13
CA LEU A 311 -27.51 41.38 -20.05
C LEU A 311 -27.71 40.74 -21.43
N HIS A 312 -26.71 40.01 -21.91
CA HIS A 312 -26.86 39.15 -23.09
C HIS A 312 -27.03 37.68 -22.67
N PRO A 313 -28.00 36.94 -23.24
CA PRO A 313 -28.20 35.53 -22.94
C PRO A 313 -26.90 34.74 -23.09
N THR A 314 -26.42 34.16 -21.99
CA THR A 314 -25.12 33.48 -21.93
C THR A 314 -25.24 32.24 -21.05
N ILE A 315 -24.82 31.09 -21.57
CA ILE A 315 -24.84 29.82 -20.82
C ILE A 315 -23.42 29.43 -20.44
N VAL A 316 -23.20 29.17 -19.15
CA VAL A 316 -21.93 28.68 -18.61
C VAL A 316 -22.18 27.44 -17.76
N GLU A 317 -21.16 26.60 -17.62
CA GLU A 317 -21.17 25.49 -16.67
C GLU A 317 -20.50 25.92 -15.35
N GLY A 318 -21.22 25.80 -14.24
CA GLY A 318 -20.65 26.12 -12.93
C GLY A 318 -21.55 25.82 -11.74
N ASP A 319 -21.00 26.02 -10.54
CA ASP A 319 -21.74 25.93 -9.28
C ASP A 319 -22.46 27.28 -9.04
N PRO A 320 -23.80 27.31 -9.07
CA PRO A 320 -24.57 28.55 -8.99
C PRO A 320 -24.30 29.29 -7.68
N VAL A 321 -24.14 28.57 -6.55
CA VAL A 321 -23.92 29.19 -5.24
C VAL A 321 -22.56 29.89 -5.18
N LEU A 322 -21.50 29.25 -5.70
CA LEU A 322 -20.16 29.85 -5.73
C LEU A 322 -20.10 31.04 -6.69
N LEU A 323 -20.74 30.93 -7.85
CA LEU A 323 -20.82 32.02 -8.82
C LEU A 323 -21.62 33.20 -8.27
N SER A 324 -22.79 32.97 -7.65
CA SER A 324 -23.53 34.06 -6.99
C SER A 324 -22.71 34.74 -5.89
N GLN A 325 -21.88 33.97 -5.16
CA GLN A 325 -21.00 34.56 -4.13
C GLN A 325 -19.92 35.45 -4.76
N ALA A 326 -19.30 35.03 -5.86
CA ALA A 326 -18.34 35.86 -6.60
C ALA A 326 -19.01 37.14 -7.14
N LEU A 327 -20.19 37.00 -7.76
CA LEU A 327 -20.96 38.13 -8.29
C LEU A 327 -21.37 39.12 -7.20
N ARG A 328 -21.87 38.62 -6.05
CA ARG A 328 -22.19 39.47 -4.89
C ARG A 328 -20.97 40.27 -4.44
N ASN A 329 -19.79 39.64 -4.36
CA ASN A 329 -18.56 40.32 -4.00
C ASN A 329 -18.14 41.39 -5.02
N LEU A 330 -18.35 41.17 -6.32
CA LEU A 330 -18.06 42.15 -7.36
C LEU A 330 -18.97 43.37 -7.27
N VAL A 331 -20.29 43.13 -7.18
CA VAL A 331 -21.30 44.19 -7.09
C VAL A 331 -21.13 44.98 -5.80
N ASP A 332 -20.95 44.31 -4.66
CA ASP A 332 -20.65 44.96 -3.37
C ASP A 332 -19.43 45.88 -3.46
N ASN A 333 -18.36 45.41 -4.14
CA ASN A 333 -17.12 46.17 -4.28
C ASN A 333 -17.35 47.43 -5.12
N ALA A 334 -18.02 47.28 -6.27
CA ALA A 334 -18.35 48.41 -7.14
C ALA A 334 -19.27 49.42 -6.45
N VAL A 335 -20.26 48.96 -5.68
CA VAL A 335 -21.17 49.84 -4.93
C VAL A 335 -20.46 50.58 -3.80
N LYS A 336 -19.57 49.91 -3.05
CA LYS A 336 -18.83 50.52 -1.94
C LYS A 336 -17.79 51.55 -2.40
N HIS A 337 -17.16 51.31 -3.56
CA HIS A 337 -16.04 52.11 -4.04
C HIS A 337 -16.41 53.08 -5.19
N GLY A 338 -17.57 52.90 -5.82
CA GLY A 338 -18.03 53.68 -6.97
C GLY A 338 -18.76 54.98 -6.65
N ALA A 339 -18.84 55.40 -5.39
CA ALA A 339 -19.52 56.62 -4.98
C ALA A 339 -18.76 57.88 -5.42
N GLN A 340 -19.44 58.80 -6.10
CA GLN A 340 -18.91 60.13 -6.46
C GLN A 340 -19.26 61.18 -5.38
N GLU A 341 -18.68 62.38 -5.47
CA GLU A 341 -18.87 63.48 -4.49
C GLU A 341 -20.34 63.90 -4.29
N ASP A 342 -21.23 63.59 -5.25
CA ASP A 342 -22.67 63.84 -5.20
C ASP A 342 -23.49 62.76 -4.44
N GLY A 343 -22.80 61.72 -3.94
CA GLY A 343 -23.40 60.61 -3.20
C GLY A 343 -24.16 59.59 -4.05
N ARG A 344 -24.19 59.75 -5.38
CA ARG A 344 -24.86 58.82 -6.28
C ARG A 344 -23.90 57.72 -6.71
N VAL A 345 -24.33 56.48 -6.55
CA VAL A 345 -23.58 55.30 -6.98
C VAL A 345 -24.17 54.82 -8.30
N ARG A 346 -23.36 54.83 -9.36
CA ARG A 346 -23.69 54.21 -10.65
C ARG A 346 -22.73 53.08 -10.94
N VAL A 347 -23.26 51.87 -11.00
CA VAL A 347 -22.51 50.66 -11.38
C VAL A 347 -23.08 50.15 -12.70
N GLU A 348 -22.22 49.84 -13.66
CA GLU A 348 -22.61 49.19 -14.91
C GLU A 348 -22.19 47.73 -14.88
N VAL A 349 -23.15 46.81 -15.00
CA VAL A 349 -22.90 45.37 -15.06
C VAL A 349 -23.26 44.87 -16.45
N ARG A 350 -22.30 44.30 -17.17
CA ARG A 350 -22.51 43.71 -18.50
C ARG A 350 -22.19 42.23 -18.50
N VAL A 351 -23.02 41.44 -19.16
CA VAL A 351 -22.79 40.01 -19.43
C VAL A 351 -22.72 39.79 -20.94
N SER A 352 -21.64 39.17 -21.42
CA SER A 352 -21.46 38.78 -22.83
C SER A 352 -20.38 37.71 -23.00
N GLY A 353 -20.64 36.67 -23.79
CA GLY A 353 -19.61 35.68 -24.21
C GLY A 353 -18.89 35.01 -23.04
N GLY A 354 -19.63 34.52 -22.05
CA GLY A 354 -19.09 33.92 -20.82
C GLY A 354 -18.44 34.92 -19.84
N THR A 355 -18.48 36.22 -20.14
CA THR A 355 -17.79 37.25 -19.37
C THR A 355 -18.77 38.17 -18.65
N VAL A 356 -18.52 38.44 -17.38
CA VAL A 356 -19.20 39.46 -16.58
C VAL A 356 -18.24 40.61 -16.31
N THR A 357 -18.58 41.82 -16.72
CA THR A 357 -17.83 43.03 -16.38
C THR A 357 -18.64 43.90 -15.43
N VAL A 358 -18.06 44.26 -14.29
CA VAL A 358 -18.64 45.20 -13.34
C VAL A 358 -17.78 46.47 -13.33
N SER A 359 -18.38 47.59 -13.72
CA SER A 359 -17.71 48.88 -13.86
C SER A 359 -18.28 49.91 -12.88
N ASP A 360 -17.38 50.66 -12.24
CA ASP A 360 -17.72 51.79 -11.36
C ASP A 360 -17.05 53.10 -11.81
N ARG A 361 -17.48 54.21 -11.19
CA ARG A 361 -16.95 55.57 -11.40
C ARG A 361 -16.08 56.06 -10.24
N GLY A 362 -15.53 55.12 -9.47
CA GLY A 362 -14.64 55.39 -8.34
C GLY A 362 -13.27 55.90 -8.78
N PRO A 363 -12.29 55.99 -7.86
CA PRO A 363 -10.95 56.50 -8.14
C PRO A 363 -10.11 55.60 -9.07
N GLY A 364 -10.60 54.41 -9.42
CA GLY A 364 -9.84 53.43 -10.20
C GLY A 364 -8.79 52.69 -9.38
N ILE A 365 -8.09 51.75 -10.04
CA ILE A 365 -6.97 50.98 -9.47
C ILE A 365 -5.73 51.23 -10.31
N ASP A 366 -4.66 51.66 -9.65
CA ASP A 366 -3.36 51.89 -10.28
C ASP A 366 -2.83 50.64 -10.97
N LEU A 367 -2.18 50.82 -12.13
CA LEU A 367 -1.64 49.73 -12.95
C LEU A 367 -0.72 48.78 -12.16
N ALA A 368 0.05 49.32 -11.21
CA ALA A 368 0.98 48.53 -10.38
C ALA A 368 0.27 47.60 -9.38
N ASP A 369 -0.99 47.86 -9.05
CA ASP A 369 -1.75 47.12 -8.05
C ASP A 369 -2.85 46.23 -8.66
N ARG A 370 -3.10 46.32 -9.98
CA ARG A 370 -4.17 45.56 -10.67
C ARG A 370 -4.11 44.04 -10.47
N ASP A 371 -2.92 43.44 -10.33
CA ASP A 371 -2.79 42.01 -10.02
C ASP A 371 -2.87 41.73 -8.52
N ARG A 372 -2.40 42.68 -7.71
CA ARG A 372 -2.30 42.56 -6.25
C ARG A 372 -3.63 42.78 -5.55
N VAL A 373 -4.57 43.50 -6.14
CA VAL A 373 -5.91 43.69 -5.55
C VAL A 373 -6.71 42.40 -5.40
N PHE A 374 -6.31 41.33 -6.09
CA PHE A 374 -6.87 39.99 -5.91
C PHE A 374 -6.11 39.15 -4.86
N ASP A 375 -4.99 39.66 -4.33
CA ASP A 375 -4.34 39.04 -3.19
C ASP A 375 -5.15 39.31 -1.93
N GLN A 376 -5.10 38.36 -0.98
CA GLN A 376 -5.80 38.50 0.29
C GLN A 376 -5.30 39.75 1.04
N TRP A 377 -6.23 40.55 1.58
CA TRP A 377 -6.00 41.72 2.43
C TRP A 377 -5.47 42.99 1.74
N VAL A 378 -5.57 43.10 0.41
CA VAL A 378 -5.27 44.37 -0.28
C VAL A 378 -6.51 45.26 -0.33
N THR A 379 -6.47 46.43 0.32
CA THR A 379 -7.58 47.40 0.34
C THR A 379 -7.13 48.78 -0.16
N GLY A 380 -7.96 49.43 -0.98
CA GLY A 380 -7.79 50.83 -1.38
C GLY A 380 -8.47 51.84 -0.44
N SER A 381 -9.16 51.36 0.60
CA SER A 381 -9.84 52.20 1.61
C SER A 381 -9.73 51.61 3.02
N THR A 382 -9.98 52.45 4.03
CA THR A 382 -9.98 52.13 5.46
C THR A 382 -11.19 51.29 5.92
N THR A 383 -12.13 50.98 5.02
CA THR A 383 -13.43 50.35 5.37
C THR A 383 -13.65 48.97 4.72
N GLY A 384 -12.86 48.60 3.70
CA GLY A 384 -12.97 47.33 2.96
C GLY A 384 -12.25 46.13 3.60
N THR A 385 -12.61 44.91 3.20
CA THR A 385 -12.03 43.64 3.71
C THR A 385 -10.78 43.18 2.97
N GLY A 386 -10.63 43.57 1.70
CA GLY A 386 -9.56 43.05 0.82
C GLY A 386 -9.69 41.56 0.52
N ILE A 387 -10.86 40.97 0.76
CA ILE A 387 -11.11 39.52 0.60
C ILE A 387 -12.11 39.25 -0.53
N GLY A 388 -12.98 40.21 -0.84
CA GLY A 388 -14.00 40.07 -1.89
C GLY A 388 -13.40 39.65 -3.23
N LEU A 389 -12.38 40.39 -3.70
CA LEU A 389 -11.70 40.09 -4.98
C LEU A 389 -10.89 38.79 -4.92
N ALA A 390 -10.31 38.44 -3.76
CA ALA A 390 -9.64 37.15 -3.58
C ALA A 390 -10.63 35.97 -3.71
N ILE A 391 -11.86 36.10 -3.20
CA ILE A 391 -12.93 35.11 -3.41
C ILE A 391 -13.31 35.04 -4.89
N VAL A 392 -13.45 36.18 -5.57
CA VAL A 392 -13.76 36.21 -7.01
C VAL A 392 -12.69 35.47 -7.80
N ARG A 393 -11.40 35.73 -7.56
CA ARG A 393 -10.29 35.01 -8.23
C ARG A 393 -10.35 33.52 -7.95
N TRP A 394 -10.55 33.14 -6.69
CA TRP A 394 -10.66 31.73 -6.30
C TRP A 394 -11.82 31.02 -7.00
N VAL A 395 -13.00 31.65 -7.06
CA VAL A 395 -14.17 31.09 -7.77
C VAL A 395 -13.89 31.01 -9.28
N ALA A 396 -13.28 32.03 -9.87
CA ALA A 396 -12.92 32.04 -11.29
C ALA A 396 -11.97 30.89 -11.63
N ASP A 397 -10.89 30.73 -10.86
CA ASP A 397 -9.90 29.66 -11.06
C ASP A 397 -10.55 28.27 -10.92
N LEU A 398 -11.47 28.13 -9.96
CA LEU A 398 -12.23 26.90 -9.73
C LEU A 398 -13.11 26.53 -10.93
N HIS A 399 -13.65 27.54 -11.62
CA HIS A 399 -14.46 27.41 -12.83
C HIS A 399 -13.65 27.41 -14.13
N ARG A 400 -12.31 27.32 -14.04
CA ARG A 400 -11.38 27.39 -15.19
C ARG A 400 -11.47 28.70 -15.98
N GLY A 401 -11.93 29.75 -15.30
CA GLY A 401 -12.05 31.10 -15.82
C GLY A 401 -10.86 31.99 -15.43
N SER A 402 -11.08 33.30 -15.43
CA SER A 402 -10.13 34.28 -14.89
C SER A 402 -10.83 35.51 -14.34
N ALA A 403 -10.21 36.17 -13.35
CA ALA A 403 -10.64 37.46 -12.83
C ALA A 403 -9.52 38.49 -12.98
N LYS A 404 -9.81 39.65 -13.59
CA LYS A 404 -8.80 40.69 -13.89
C LYS A 404 -9.39 42.11 -13.77
N VAL A 405 -8.53 43.08 -13.49
CA VAL A 405 -8.88 44.51 -13.64
C VAL A 405 -8.55 44.92 -15.07
N VAL A 406 -9.53 45.48 -15.77
CA VAL A 406 -9.41 45.97 -17.15
C VAL A 406 -9.61 47.49 -17.20
N ASP A 407 -9.30 48.10 -18.33
CA ASP A 407 -9.47 49.54 -18.49
C ASP A 407 -10.96 49.91 -18.44
N SER A 408 -11.29 50.88 -17.59
CA SER A 408 -12.67 51.28 -17.36
C SER A 408 -13.14 52.32 -18.38
N PRO A 409 -14.24 52.09 -19.09
CA PRO A 409 -14.84 53.10 -19.97
C PRO A 409 -15.44 54.27 -19.19
N LEU A 410 -15.60 54.12 -17.87
CA LEU A 410 -16.17 55.12 -16.97
C LEU A 410 -15.11 55.93 -16.19
N GLY A 411 -13.83 55.63 -16.40
CA GLY A 411 -12.71 56.28 -15.71
C GLY A 411 -12.45 55.76 -14.29
N GLY A 412 -13.27 54.84 -13.77
CA GLY A 412 -13.09 54.19 -12.48
C GLY A 412 -12.48 52.80 -12.60
N THR A 413 -13.04 51.81 -11.89
CA THR A 413 -12.57 50.42 -11.95
C THR A 413 -13.50 49.58 -12.80
N THR A 414 -12.97 48.73 -13.67
CA THR A 414 -13.73 47.63 -14.27
C THR A 414 -13.07 46.31 -13.93
N ILE A 415 -13.85 45.42 -13.30
CA ILE A 415 -13.41 44.05 -13.00
C ILE A 415 -14.13 43.11 -13.96
N GLU A 416 -13.33 42.29 -14.63
CA GLU A 416 -13.77 41.26 -15.57
C GLU A 416 -13.68 39.88 -14.91
N LEU A 417 -14.79 39.15 -14.90
CA LEU A 417 -14.88 37.73 -14.57
C LEU A 417 -15.21 36.95 -15.85
N ALA A 418 -14.21 36.28 -16.43
CA ALA A 418 -14.37 35.46 -17.62
C ALA A 418 -14.55 34.00 -17.22
N LEU A 419 -15.58 33.34 -17.74
CA LEU A 419 -15.87 31.92 -17.56
C LEU A 419 -15.90 31.24 -18.94
N PRO A 420 -15.51 29.95 -19.04
CA PRO A 420 -15.65 29.21 -20.29
C PRO A 420 -17.12 29.12 -20.71
N GLU A 421 -17.44 29.66 -21.87
CA GLU A 421 -18.78 29.53 -22.44
C GLU A 421 -19.00 28.10 -22.95
N VAL A 422 -20.20 27.57 -22.70
CA VAL A 422 -20.63 26.32 -23.30
C VAL A 422 -21.16 26.66 -24.69
N VAL A 423 -20.30 26.51 -25.70
CA VAL A 423 -20.72 26.64 -27.10
C VAL A 423 -21.67 25.48 -27.39
N ALA A 424 -22.95 25.80 -27.57
CA ALA A 424 -24.00 24.85 -27.93
C ALA A 424 -23.78 24.26 -29.33
#